data_AF-A0A939JLA4-F1
#
_entry.id   AF-A0A939JLA4-F1
#
_cell.length_a   1.000
_cell.length_b   1.000
_cell.length_c   1.000
_cell.angle_alpha   90.00
_cell.angle_beta   90.00
_cell.angle_gamma   90.00
#
_symmetry.space_group_name_H-M   'P 1'
#
loop_
_entity.id
_entity.type
_entity.pdbx_description
1 polymer ?
#
loop_
_entity_poly.entity_id
_entity_poly.type
_entity_poly.pdbx_seq_one_letter_code
_entity_poly.pdbx_strand_id
1 'polypeptide(L)'
;QDTAYPHVAVDAARLVADGSFDRALLVCGTGLGVAISANKVPGIRAVTAHDSFSVERAVLSNDAQVLCLGQRVIGLELARRLVREWLTYT
;
A
#
# COMPACT_ATOMS: atom_id res chain seq x y z
N GLN A 1 -19.71 10.00 5.56
CA GLN A 1 -19.72 10.32 4.13
C GLN A 1 -18.99 9.19 3.44
N ASP A 2 -19.61 8.52 2.46
CA ASP A 2 -18.93 7.47 1.70
C ASP A 2 -17.98 8.13 0.70
N THR A 3 -16.67 7.96 0.92
CA THR A 3 -15.64 8.39 -0.03
C THR A 3 -15.23 7.19 -0.86
N ALA A 4 -15.30 7.31 -2.19
CA ALA A 4 -14.84 6.25 -3.07
C ALA A 4 -13.32 6.05 -2.89
N TYR A 5 -12.91 4.80 -2.68
CA TYR A 5 -11.50 4.43 -2.44
C TYR A 5 -10.50 4.96 -3.49
N PRO A 6 -10.85 5.19 -4.78
CA PRO A 6 -9.89 5.74 -5.73
C PRO A 6 -9.39 7.13 -5.36
N HIS A 7 -10.24 7.99 -4.78
CA HIS A 7 -9.84 9.34 -4.40
C HIS A 7 -8.75 9.30 -3.32
N VAL A 8 -8.99 8.56 -2.25
CA VAL A 8 -8.02 8.37 -1.15
C VAL A 8 -6.71 7.76 -1.65
N ALA A 9 -6.80 6.77 -2.53
CA ALA A 9 -5.61 6.10 -3.08
C ALA A 9 -4.77 7.03 -3.97
N VAL A 10 -5.42 7.83 -4.83
CA VAL A 10 -4.74 8.78 -5.73
C VAL A 10 -4.13 9.94 -4.94
N ASP A 11 -4.82 10.46 -3.93
CA ASP A 11 -4.31 11.57 -3.12
C ASP A 11 -3.07 11.15 -2.32
N ALA A 12 -3.10 9.98 -1.67
CA ALA A 12 -1.94 9.44 -0.98
C ALA A 12 -0.77 9.15 -1.95
N ALA A 13 -1.07 8.60 -3.13
CA ALA A 13 -0.05 8.32 -4.13
C ALA A 13 0.61 9.59 -4.69
N ARG A 14 -0.14 10.70 -4.86
CA ARG A 14 0.42 11.99 -5.28
C ARG A 14 1.39 12.57 -4.26
N LEU A 15 1.01 12.51 -2.98
CA LEU A 15 1.85 12.95 -1.86
C LEU A 15 3.16 12.15 -1.73
N VAL A 16 3.18 10.89 -2.17
CA VAL A 16 4.41 10.10 -2.27
C VAL A 16 5.19 10.46 -3.53
N ALA A 17 4.51 10.67 -4.66
CA ALA A 17 5.14 10.98 -5.95
C ALA A 17 5.82 12.35 -5.95
N ASP A 18 5.29 13.33 -5.22
CA ASP A 18 5.86 14.67 -5.10
C ASP A 18 6.93 14.81 -4.00
N GLY A 19 7.18 13.74 -3.23
CA GLY A 19 8.18 13.69 -2.17
C GLY A 19 7.74 14.31 -0.85
N SER A 20 6.45 14.67 -0.68
CA SER A 20 5.92 15.13 0.61
C SER A 20 5.94 14.03 1.68
N PHE A 21 5.86 12.76 1.26
CA PHE A 21 5.96 11.59 2.13
C PHE A 21 6.78 10.49 1.45
N ASP A 22 7.54 9.72 2.24
CA ASP A 22 8.37 8.64 1.71
C ASP A 22 7.56 7.41 1.25
N ARG A 23 6.47 7.12 1.97
CA ARG A 23 5.70 5.88 1.83
C ARG A 23 4.23 6.07 2.22
N ALA A 24 3.34 5.21 1.70
CA ALA A 24 1.92 5.18 2.08
C ALA A 24 1.38 3.77 2.36
N LEU A 25 0.50 3.65 3.36
CA LEU A 25 -0.26 2.44 3.65
C LEU A 25 -1.73 2.67 3.28
N LEU A 26 -2.28 1.83 2.41
CA LEU A 26 -3.68 1.89 1.99
C LEU A 26 -4.43 0.62 2.40
N VAL A 27 -5.67 0.77 2.86
CA VAL A 27 -6.51 -0.37 3.26
C VAL A 27 -7.88 -0.25 2.62
N CYS A 28 -8.32 -1.30 1.93
CA CYS A 28 -9.71 -1.44 1.49
C CYS A 28 -10.22 -2.87 1.73
N GLY A 29 -11.34 -3.27 1.12
CA GLY A 29 -11.86 -4.64 1.27
C GLY A 29 -10.82 -5.72 0.97
N THR A 30 -10.19 -5.65 -0.21
CA THR A 30 -9.19 -6.62 -0.67
C THR A 30 -7.78 -6.06 -0.80
N GLY A 31 -7.60 -4.74 -0.73
CA GLY A 31 -6.35 -4.05 -1.07
C GLY A 31 -6.15 -3.82 -2.57
N LEU A 32 -6.82 -4.62 -3.43
CA LEU A 32 -6.63 -4.59 -4.88
C LEU A 32 -7.05 -3.26 -5.50
N GLY A 33 -8.24 -2.76 -5.15
CA GLY A 33 -8.79 -1.55 -5.75
C GLY A 33 -7.92 -0.32 -5.49
N VAL A 34 -7.44 -0.17 -4.25
CA VAL A 34 -6.56 0.94 -3.88
C VAL A 34 -5.19 0.84 -4.54
N ALA A 35 -4.63 -0.37 -4.69
CA ALA A 35 -3.39 -0.57 -5.43
C ALA A 35 -3.56 -0.22 -6.93
N ILE A 36 -4.65 -0.68 -7.57
CA ILE A 36 -4.96 -0.37 -8.96
C ILE A 36 -5.09 1.15 -9.17
N SER A 37 -5.78 1.85 -8.27
CA SER A 37 -5.96 3.30 -8.33
C SER A 37 -4.66 4.07 -8.09
N ALA A 38 -3.89 3.71 -7.05
CA ALA A 38 -2.62 4.37 -6.72
C ALA A 38 -1.59 4.24 -7.86
N ASN A 39 -1.48 3.08 -8.51
CA ASN A 39 -0.59 2.85 -9.64
C ASN A 39 -0.95 3.67 -10.90
N LYS A 40 -2.08 4.38 -10.93
CA LYS A 40 -2.37 5.34 -12.01
C LYS A 40 -1.61 6.66 -11.85
N VAL A 41 -1.01 6.92 -10.69
CA VAL A 41 -0.14 8.08 -10.48
C VAL A 41 1.25 7.74 -11.03
N PRO A 42 1.79 8.52 -11.99
CA PRO A 42 3.13 8.29 -12.52
C PRO A 42 4.20 8.29 -11.43
N GLY A 43 5.14 7.34 -11.51
CA GLY A 43 6.24 7.19 -10.53
C GLY A 43 5.92 6.33 -9.30
N ILE A 44 4.64 5.97 -9.10
CA ILE A 44 4.21 5.16 -7.96
C ILE A 44 4.19 3.67 -8.29
N ARG A 45 4.68 2.88 -7.33
CA ARG A 45 4.58 1.42 -7.30
C ARG A 45 3.81 1.02 -6.05
N ALA A 46 2.54 0.73 -6.23
CA ALA A 46 1.64 0.25 -5.19
C ALA A 46 1.41 -1.25 -5.32
N VAL A 47 1.52 -1.98 -4.22
CA VAL A 47 1.33 -3.44 -4.22
C VAL A 47 0.33 -3.87 -3.17
N THR A 48 -0.46 -4.91 -3.49
CA THR A 48 -1.26 -5.61 -2.48
C THR A 48 -0.47 -6.82 -1.99
N ALA A 49 -0.29 -6.95 -0.69
CA ALA A 49 0.41 -8.09 -0.09
C ALA A 49 -0.29 -8.54 1.20
N HIS A 50 -0.33 -9.84 1.45
CA HIS A 50 -1.04 -10.44 2.60
C HIS A 50 -0.19 -11.46 3.36
N ASP A 51 1.11 -11.48 3.09
CA ASP A 51 2.09 -12.38 3.69
C ASP A 51 3.47 -11.68 3.76
N SER A 52 4.33 -12.15 4.67
CA SER A 52 5.63 -11.52 4.95
C SER A 52 6.57 -11.54 3.74
N PHE A 53 6.56 -12.62 2.95
CA PHE A 53 7.45 -12.74 1.80
C PHE A 53 7.09 -11.72 0.72
N SER A 54 5.81 -11.58 0.40
CA SER A 54 5.34 -10.56 -0.54
C SER A 54 5.66 -9.15 -0.05
N VAL A 55 5.53 -8.87 1.25
CA VAL A 55 5.87 -7.56 1.85
C VAL A 55 7.37 -7.26 1.79
N GLU A 56 8.23 -8.25 2.05
CA GLU A 56 9.67 -8.13 1.89
C GLU A 56 10.03 -7.84 0.43
N ARG A 57 9.53 -8.65 -0.50
CA ARG A 57 9.83 -8.50 -1.93
C ARG A 57 9.23 -7.23 -2.53
N ALA A 58 8.17 -6.69 -1.95
CA ALA A 58 7.63 -5.38 -2.32
C ALA A 58 8.70 -4.28 -2.23
N VAL A 59 9.51 -4.28 -1.17
CA VAL A 59 10.59 -3.29 -1.00
C VAL A 59 11.84 -3.78 -1.72
N LEU A 60 12.36 -4.95 -1.35
CA LEU A 60 13.69 -5.41 -1.78
C LEU A 60 13.83 -5.77 -3.26
N SER A 61 12.72 -5.95 -3.99
CA SER A 61 12.77 -6.13 -5.46
C SER A 61 12.13 -4.98 -6.21
N ASN A 62 11.00 -4.49 -5.72
CA ASN A 62 10.15 -3.62 -6.50
C ASN A 62 10.23 -2.16 -6.07
N ASP A 63 10.95 -1.86 -4.97
CA ASP A 63 11.02 -0.52 -4.40
C ASP A 63 9.61 0.10 -4.26
N ALA A 64 8.65 -0.68 -3.78
CA ALA A 64 7.25 -0.28 -3.71
C ALA A 64 7.03 0.71 -2.57
N GLN A 65 6.68 1.95 -2.92
CA GLN A 65 6.46 3.02 -1.94
C GLN A 65 5.10 2.91 -1.25
N VAL A 66 4.16 2.16 -1.84
CA VAL A 66 2.79 2.05 -1.33
C VAL A 66 2.43 0.59 -1.05
N LEU A 67 2.20 0.26 0.21
CA LEU A 67 1.67 -1.04 0.64
C LEU A 67 0.15 -0.97 0.75
N CYS A 68 -0.55 -1.94 0.16
CA CYS A 68 -2.01 -2.06 0.20
C CYS A 68 -2.42 -3.36 0.92
N LEU A 69 -3.34 -3.27 1.89
CA LEU A 69 -3.87 -4.41 2.63
C LEU A 69 -5.39 -4.57 2.44
N GLY A 70 -5.87 -5.80 2.60
CA GLY A 70 -7.27 -6.16 2.48
C GLY A 70 -7.90 -6.46 3.84
N GLN A 71 -8.76 -5.59 4.35
CA GLN A 71 -9.41 -5.78 5.66
C GLN A 71 -10.37 -6.98 5.71
N ARG A 72 -10.83 -7.47 4.55
CA ARG A 72 -11.67 -8.68 4.43
C ARG A 72 -10.84 -9.92 4.06
N VAL A 73 -9.51 -9.79 3.94
CA VAL A 73 -8.61 -10.86 3.49
C VAL A 73 -7.73 -11.35 4.63
N ILE A 74 -7.19 -10.44 5.45
CA ILE A 74 -6.32 -10.78 6.58
C ILE A 74 -6.84 -10.20 7.90
N GLY A 75 -6.51 -10.87 9.00
CA GLY A 75 -6.82 -10.40 10.36
C GLY A 75 -5.91 -9.25 10.83
N LEU A 76 -6.38 -8.52 11.85
CA LEU A 76 -5.71 -7.32 12.38
C LEU A 76 -4.27 -7.59 12.85
N GLU A 77 -4.03 -8.69 13.55
CA GLU A 77 -2.69 -9.01 14.07
C GLU A 77 -1.68 -9.33 12.97
N LEU A 78 -2.13 -10.03 11.92
CA LEU A 78 -1.31 -10.23 10.73
C LEU A 78 -1.03 -8.90 10.04
N ALA A 79 -2.04 -8.06 9.83
CA ALA A 79 -1.85 -6.73 9.21
C ALA A 79 -0.84 -5.88 10.00
N ARG A 80 -0.92 -5.83 11.33
CA ARG A 80 0.03 -5.11 12.20
C ARG A 80 1.46 -5.65 12.10
N ARG A 81 1.62 -6.97 11.95
CA ARG A 81 2.93 -7.59 11.76
C ARG A 81 3.52 -7.22 10.40
N LEU A 82 2.74 -7.35 9.33
CA LEU A 82 3.16 -7.03 7.97
C LEU A 82 3.57 -5.57 7.82
N VAL A 83 2.79 -4.62 8.38
CA VAL A 83 3.15 -3.20 8.36
C VAL A 83 4.44 -2.94 9.14
N ARG A 84 4.66 -3.60 10.27
CA ARG A 84 5.91 -3.49 11.03
C ARG A 84 7.11 -3.99 10.22
N GLU A 85 7.01 -5.16 9.59
CA GLU A 85 8.06 -5.70 8.72
C GLU A 85 8.36 -4.73 7.57
N TRP A 86 7.31 -4.26 6.87
CA TRP A 86 7.44 -3.32 5.75
C TRP A 86 8.19 -2.04 6.09
N LEU A 87 7.92 -1.45 7.26
CA LEU A 87 8.56 -0.21 7.72
C LEU A 87 10.05 -0.40 8.04
N THR A 88 10.51 -1.63 8.24
CA THR A 88 11.93 -1.92 8.54
C THR A 88 12.78 -2.21 7.29
N TYR A 89 12.15 -2.52 6.16
CA TYR A 89 12.88 -2.78 4.92
C TYR A 89 13.30 -1.47 4.24
N THR A 90 14.56 -1.42 3.81
CA THR A 90 15.20 -0.29 3.12
C THR A 90 15.80 -0.75 1.80
#